data_AF-A0A9P6SL33-F1
#
_entry.id   AF-A0A9P6SL33-F1
#
_cell.length_a   1.000
_cell.length_b   1.000
_cell.length_c   1.000
_cell.angle_alpha   90.00
_cell.angle_beta   90.00
_cell.angle_gamma   90.00
#
_symmetry.space_group_name_H-M   'P 1'
#
loop_
_entity.id
_entity.type
_entity.pdbx_description
1 polymer ?
#
loop_
_entity_poly.entity_id
_entity_poly.type
_entity_poly.pdbx_seq_one_letter_code
_entity_poly.pdbx_strand_id
1 'polypeptide(L)'
;MDNLPPEILREILLHVPTSSLPECRLVCRSFSTIAFPMLFSFIPKWLDYGASHRAIVMLAHNSFDRPAVMWSPWASHPDEPVDVAWMNLVWKVLMHSDPPNSSIAASGVADQEGASPDSRENGGAQLNSANFAELSGREEMTESKLRISQNRFLLHRKYASKVVNGF
;
A
#
# COMPACT_ATOMS: atom_id res chain seq x y z
N MET A 1 -7.32 -18.11 -15.74
CA MET A 1 -8.64 -17.99 -15.05
C MET A 1 -9.29 -16.63 -15.27
N ASP A 2 -8.85 -15.85 -16.26
CA ASP A 2 -9.29 -14.46 -16.43
C ASP A 2 -10.73 -14.32 -16.96
N ASN A 3 -11.34 -15.42 -17.41
CA ASN A 3 -12.72 -15.46 -17.90
C ASN A 3 -13.76 -15.68 -16.78
N LEU A 4 -13.33 -15.90 -15.53
CA LEU A 4 -14.26 -16.06 -14.41
C LEU A 4 -14.81 -14.68 -14.00
N PRO A 5 -16.11 -14.56 -13.69
CA PRO A 5 -16.66 -13.30 -13.20
C PRO A 5 -15.94 -12.84 -11.91
N PRO A 6 -15.66 -11.53 -11.77
CA PRO A 6 -14.91 -11.00 -10.64
C PRO A 6 -15.60 -11.25 -9.28
N GLU A 7 -16.93 -11.38 -9.27
CA GLU A 7 -17.72 -11.70 -8.07
C GLU A 7 -17.38 -13.10 -7.55
N ILE A 8 -17.23 -14.08 -8.46
CA ILE A 8 -16.87 -15.45 -8.11
C ILE A 8 -15.43 -15.50 -7.60
N LEU A 9 -14.52 -14.80 -8.26
CA LEU A 9 -13.13 -14.69 -7.79
C LEU A 9 -13.05 -14.04 -6.41
N ARG A 10 -13.86 -13.01 -6.15
CA ARG A 10 -13.95 -12.37 -4.84
C ARG A 10 -14.44 -13.34 -3.78
N GLU A 11 -15.49 -14.12 -4.07
CA GLU A 11 -16.05 -15.10 -3.13
C GLU A 11 -15.04 -16.19 -2.77
N ILE A 12 -14.28 -16.68 -3.76
CA ILE A 12 -13.18 -17.62 -3.54
C ILE A 12 -12.14 -17.00 -2.61
N LEU A 13 -11.67 -15.78 -2.92
CA LEU A 13 -10.64 -15.10 -2.14
C LEU A 13 -11.09 -14.76 -0.72
N LEU A 14 -12.38 -14.57 -0.47
CA LEU A 14 -12.93 -14.36 0.88
C LEU A 14 -12.80 -15.60 1.77
N HIS A 15 -12.76 -16.80 1.18
CA HIS A 15 -12.60 -18.07 1.89
C HIS A 15 -11.14 -18.53 2.00
N VAL A 16 -10.21 -17.81 1.38
CA VAL A 16 -8.77 -18.10 1.45
C VAL A 16 -8.17 -17.44 2.70
N PRO A 17 -7.28 -18.13 3.45
CA PRO A 17 -6.54 -17.51 4.54
C PRO A 17 -5.78 -16.26 4.09
N THR A 18 -5.80 -15.20 4.92
CA THR A 18 -5.13 -13.93 4.59
C THR A 18 -3.64 -14.09 4.30
N SER A 19 -2.99 -15.09 4.91
CA SER A 19 -1.58 -15.45 4.68
C SER A 19 -1.29 -15.92 3.26
N SER A 20 -2.27 -16.48 2.56
CA SER A 20 -2.12 -17.03 1.19
C SER A 20 -2.49 -16.02 0.10
N LEU A 21 -3.17 -14.92 0.46
CA LEU A 21 -3.55 -13.87 -0.49
C LEU A 21 -2.36 -13.24 -1.26
N PRO A 22 -1.14 -13.08 -0.70
CA PRO A 22 0.00 -12.60 -1.47
C PRO A 22 0.36 -13.51 -2.65
N GLU A 23 0.28 -14.83 -2.47
CA GLU A 23 0.55 -15.82 -3.51
C GLU A 23 -0.57 -15.84 -4.56
N CYS A 24 -1.83 -15.69 -4.12
CA CYS A 24 -2.97 -15.60 -5.02
C CYS A 24 -2.81 -14.48 -6.05
N ARG A 25 -2.15 -13.37 -5.71
CA ARG A 25 -1.90 -12.26 -6.64
C ARG A 25 -0.99 -12.62 -7.82
N LEU A 26 -0.20 -13.69 -7.70
CA LEU A 26 0.73 -14.13 -8.73
C LEU A 26 0.06 -15.04 -9.77
N VAL A 27 -1.17 -15.49 -9.53
CA VAL A 27 -1.88 -16.44 -10.41
C VAL A 27 -2.25 -15.81 -11.74
N CYS A 28 -2.93 -14.66 -11.72
CA CYS A 28 -3.28 -13.91 -12.92
C CYS A 28 -3.65 -12.44 -12.59
N ARG A 29 -3.89 -11.63 -13.63
CA ARG A 29 -4.21 -10.20 -13.46
C ARG A 29 -5.50 -10.00 -12.66
N SER A 30 -6.56 -10.76 -12.94
CA SER A 30 -7.84 -10.63 -12.22
C SER A 30 -7.71 -10.95 -10.73
N PHE A 31 -6.97 -12.00 -10.37
CA PHE A 31 -6.66 -12.33 -8.98
C PHE A 31 -5.85 -11.21 -8.32
N SER A 32 -4.84 -10.65 -9.00
CA SER A 32 -4.05 -9.54 -8.49
C SER A 32 -4.92 -8.32 -8.18
N THR A 33 -5.81 -7.93 -9.11
CA THR A 33 -6.70 -6.78 -8.97
C THR A 33 -7.67 -6.94 -7.79
N ILE A 34 -8.18 -8.14 -7.53
CA ILE A 34 -9.15 -8.39 -6.46
C ILE A 34 -8.47 -8.61 -5.10
N ALA A 35 -7.37 -9.37 -5.07
CA ALA A 35 -6.67 -9.69 -3.81
C ALA A 35 -5.88 -8.49 -3.26
N PHE A 36 -5.41 -7.57 -4.12
CA PHE A 36 -4.67 -6.38 -3.70
C PHE A 36 -5.43 -5.49 -2.69
N PRO A 37 -6.65 -5.00 -2.98
CA PRO A 37 -7.40 -4.18 -2.03
C PRO A 37 -7.78 -4.96 -0.77
N MET A 38 -7.91 -6.29 -0.82
CA MET A 38 -8.16 -7.11 0.36
C MET A 38 -6.95 -7.10 1.30
N LEU A 39 -5.75 -7.34 0.76
CA LEU A 39 -4.49 -7.34 1.51
C LEU A 39 -4.17 -5.98 2.14
N PHE A 40 -4.46 -4.89 1.42
CA PHE A 40 -4.09 -3.54 1.81
C PHE A 40 -5.28 -2.68 2.26
N SER A 41 -6.38 -3.32 2.64
CA SER A 41 -7.60 -2.69 3.16
C SER A 41 -7.37 -1.84 4.42
N PHE A 42 -6.24 -2.03 5.11
CA PHE A 42 -5.84 -1.25 6.27
C PHE A 42 -5.27 0.13 5.90
N ILE A 43 -4.79 0.35 4.68
CA ILE A 43 -4.09 1.58 4.27
C ILE A 43 -4.94 2.85 4.49
N PRO A 44 -6.23 2.88 4.15
CA PRO A 44 -7.06 4.06 4.40
C PRO A 44 -7.10 4.48 5.88
N LYS A 45 -7.02 3.52 6.82
CA LYS A 45 -6.98 3.82 8.26
C LYS A 45 -5.69 4.52 8.68
N TRP A 46 -4.59 4.34 7.95
CA TRP A 46 -3.33 5.02 8.20
C TRP A 46 -3.29 6.43 7.60
N LEU A 47 -4.02 6.64 6.51
CA LEU A 47 -4.22 7.96 5.90
C LEU A 47 -5.14 8.86 6.75
N ASP A 48 -6.03 8.26 7.53
CA ASP A 48 -6.81 8.97 8.53
C ASP A 48 -5.98 9.24 9.79
N TYR A 49 -5.79 10.53 10.11
CA TYR A 49 -5.01 10.91 11.29
C TYR A 49 -5.68 10.44 12.58
N GLY A 50 -7.01 10.52 12.69
CA GLY A 50 -7.71 10.13 13.92
C GLY A 50 -7.61 8.62 14.22
N ALA A 51 -7.73 7.78 13.21
CA ALA A 51 -7.62 6.33 13.31
C ALA A 51 -6.18 5.89 13.57
N SER A 52 -5.21 6.35 12.78
CA SER A 52 -3.78 6.07 13.00
C SER A 52 -3.28 6.64 14.34
N HIS A 53 -3.74 7.85 14.65
CA HIS A 53 -4.05 8.43 15.95
C HIS A 53 -4.11 7.43 17.12
N ARG A 54 -5.34 6.95 17.26
CA ARG A 54 -5.81 5.99 18.26
C ARG A 54 -5.04 4.68 18.20
N ALA A 55 -4.70 4.15 17.02
CA ALA A 55 -3.99 2.88 16.91
C ALA A 55 -2.63 2.91 17.61
N ILE A 56 -1.84 3.98 17.43
CA ILE A 56 -0.54 4.13 18.10
C ILE A 56 -0.72 4.39 19.60
N VAL A 57 -1.69 5.21 19.98
CA VAL A 57 -1.99 5.51 21.39
C VAL A 57 -2.43 4.23 22.13
N MET A 58 -3.29 3.41 21.54
CA MET A 58 -3.70 2.12 22.11
C MET A 58 -2.50 1.19 22.30
N LEU A 59 -1.58 1.13 21.33
CA LEU A 59 -0.35 0.36 21.45
C LEU A 59 0.56 0.90 22.58
N ALA A 60 0.64 2.22 22.74
CA ALA A 60 1.44 2.85 23.79
C ALA A 60 0.86 2.65 25.20
N HIS A 61 -0.47 2.59 25.33
CA HIS A 61 -1.17 2.38 26.60
C HIS A 61 -1.43 0.91 26.95
N ASN A 62 -1.16 -0.04 26.05
CA ASN A 62 -1.26 -1.45 26.37
C ASN A 62 -0.13 -1.85 27.33
N SER A 63 -0.39 -1.90 28.63
CA SER A 63 0.61 -2.17 29.67
C SER A 63 1.32 -3.53 29.53
N PHE A 64 0.70 -4.50 28.86
CA PHE A 64 1.24 -5.85 28.71
C PHE A 64 2.13 -5.98 27.48
N ASP A 65 1.74 -5.33 26.38
CA ASP A 65 2.44 -5.42 25.09
C ASP A 65 3.23 -4.13 24.75
N ARG A 66 3.39 -3.22 25.72
CA ARG A 66 4.07 -1.95 25.52
C ARG A 66 5.55 -2.21 25.20
N PRO A 67 6.06 -1.70 24.07
CA PRO A 67 7.50 -1.71 23.82
C PRO A 67 8.25 -0.93 24.90
N ALA A 68 9.36 -1.49 25.39
CA ALA A 68 10.19 -0.88 26.44
C ALA A 68 10.70 0.52 26.07
N VAL A 69 10.91 0.78 24.77
CA VAL A 69 11.25 2.08 24.21
C VAL A 69 10.36 2.33 23.01
N MET A 70 9.53 3.36 23.08
CA MET A 70 8.68 3.84 21.99
C MET A 70 8.88 5.34 21.83
N TRP A 71 8.91 5.82 20.59
CA TRP A 71 8.81 7.26 20.33
C TRP A 71 7.44 7.78 20.80
N SER A 72 7.38 9.04 21.22
CA SER A 72 6.11 9.62 21.65
C SER A 72 5.03 9.47 20.55
N PRO A 73 3.81 8.99 20.86
CA PRO A 73 2.69 8.92 19.91
C PRO A 73 2.32 10.27 19.25
N TRP A 74 2.74 11.35 19.89
CA TRP A 74 2.55 12.74 19.47
C TRP A 74 3.76 13.33 18.74
N ALA A 75 4.89 12.62 18.67
CA ALA A 75 6.04 13.11 17.92
C ALA A 75 5.78 13.03 16.41
N SER A 76 5.99 14.15 15.73
CA SER A 76 6.24 14.18 14.29
C SER A 76 7.58 13.45 14.03
N HIS A 77 7.53 12.33 13.32
CA HIS A 77 8.70 11.56 12.90
C HIS A 77 9.65 12.41 12.01
N PRO A 78 10.91 12.01 11.73
CA PRO A 78 11.84 12.80 10.93
C PRO A 78 11.29 13.09 9.53
N ASP A 79 11.81 14.15 8.93
CA ASP A 79 11.49 14.62 7.57
C ASP A 79 12.08 13.70 6.48
N GLU A 80 11.91 12.39 6.64
CA GLU A 80 12.28 11.41 5.63
C GLU A 80 11.36 11.53 4.40
N PRO A 81 11.88 11.27 3.19
CA PRO A 81 11.07 11.28 1.99
C PRO A 81 9.99 10.19 2.03
N VAL A 82 8.88 10.43 1.35
CA VAL A 82 7.84 9.41 1.17
C VAL A 82 8.39 8.31 0.25
N ASP A 83 8.32 7.07 0.72
CA ASP A 83 8.82 5.92 0.01
C ASP A 83 7.97 5.63 -1.24
N VAL A 84 8.63 5.28 -2.34
CA VAL A 84 7.96 5.02 -3.62
C VAL A 84 7.03 3.82 -3.54
N ALA A 85 7.39 2.77 -2.80
CA ALA A 85 6.52 1.61 -2.62
C ALA A 85 5.29 1.97 -1.77
N TRP A 86 5.44 2.82 -0.75
CA TRP A 86 4.30 3.37 -0.01
C TRP A 86 3.37 4.19 -0.90
N MET A 87 3.90 5.09 -1.73
CA MET A 87 3.10 5.88 -2.67
C MET A 87 2.36 5.00 -3.67
N ASN A 88 3.04 4.02 -4.26
CA ASN A 88 2.42 3.08 -5.20
C ASN A 88 1.31 2.26 -4.54
N LEU A 89 1.50 1.88 -3.27
CA LEU A 89 0.51 1.18 -2.48
C LEU A 89 -0.74 2.05 -2.24
N VAL A 90 -0.54 3.27 -1.76
CA VAL A 90 -1.62 4.24 -1.52
C VAL A 90 -2.36 4.55 -2.81
N TRP A 91 -1.64 4.77 -3.91
CA TRP A 91 -2.23 5.00 -5.23
C TRP A 91 -3.13 3.85 -5.62
N LYS A 92 -2.61 2.62 -5.61
CA LYS A 92 -3.35 1.45 -6.08
C LYS A 92 -4.55 1.10 -5.20
N VAL A 93 -4.47 1.40 -3.90
CA VAL A 93 -5.62 1.25 -2.98
C VAL A 93 -6.71 2.30 -3.25
N LEU A 94 -6.34 3.56 -3.50
CA LEU A 94 -7.31 4.66 -3.62
C LEU A 94 -7.86 4.86 -5.03
N MET A 95 -7.04 4.59 -6.05
CA MET A 95 -7.37 4.78 -7.47
C MET A 95 -7.83 3.49 -8.13
N HIS A 96 -7.65 2.34 -7.47
CA HIS A 96 -7.92 1.02 -8.04
C HIS A 96 -7.23 0.78 -9.41
N SER A 97 -6.11 1.46 -9.65
CA SER A 97 -5.34 1.43 -10.88
C SER A 97 -3.84 1.40 -10.59
N ASP A 98 -3.04 1.04 -11.59
CA ASP A 98 -1.59 1.11 -11.46
C ASP A 98 -1.10 2.58 -11.50
N PRO A 99 -0.02 2.92 -10.76
CA PRO A 99 0.48 4.27 -10.72
C PRO A 99 1.08 4.71 -12.05
N PRO A 100 0.99 6.01 -12.39
CA PRO A 100 1.52 6.53 -13.64
C PRO A 100 3.02 6.27 -13.73
N ASN A 101 3.44 5.68 -14.86
CA ASN A 101 4.83 5.29 -15.15
C ASN A 101 5.46 4.34 -14.13
N SER A 102 4.66 3.45 -13.51
CA SER A 102 5.22 2.38 -12.69
C SER A 102 6.00 1.40 -13.59
N SER A 103 7.31 1.53 -13.60
CA SER A 103 8.22 0.62 -14.31
C SER A 103 8.42 -0.72 -13.61
N ILE A 104 7.59 -1.06 -12.60
CA ILE A 104 7.85 -2.19 -11.69
C ILE A 104 7.13 -3.49 -12.12
N ALA A 105 6.39 -3.54 -13.24
CA ALA A 105 5.66 -4.78 -13.61
C ALA A 105 5.70 -5.16 -15.11
N ALA A 106 6.89 -5.13 -15.72
CA ALA A 106 7.17 -5.85 -16.97
C ALA A 106 8.46 -6.71 -16.86
N SER A 107 8.68 -7.34 -15.70
CA SER A 107 9.68 -8.40 -15.53
C SER A 107 9.04 -9.60 -14.85
N GLY A 108 8.38 -10.41 -15.66
CA GLY A 108 7.77 -11.66 -15.24
C GLY A 108 6.77 -12.15 -16.27
N VAL A 109 7.23 -13.09 -17.10
CA VAL A 109 6.55 -13.84 -18.17
C VAL A 109 6.61 -13.17 -19.55
N ALA A 110 7.48 -13.75 -20.37
CA ALA A 110 7.61 -13.54 -21.80
C ALA A 110 6.31 -13.93 -22.53
N ASP A 111 5.90 -13.09 -23.47
CA ASP A 111 5.61 -13.48 -24.86
C ASP A 111 4.94 -12.29 -25.56
N GLN A 112 5.67 -11.68 -26.50
CA GLN A 112 5.11 -11.15 -27.74
C GLN A 112 6.23 -10.77 -28.70
N GLU A 113 6.49 -11.68 -29.63
CA GLU A 113 6.98 -11.35 -30.96
C GLU A 113 6.05 -10.31 -31.61
N GLY A 114 6.63 -9.27 -32.22
CA GLY A 114 5.88 -8.29 -33.03
C GLY A 114 5.92 -6.84 -32.52
N ALA A 115 7.09 -6.30 -32.17
CA ALA A 115 7.24 -4.88 -31.88
C ALA A 115 7.45 -4.06 -33.17
N SER A 116 6.41 -3.35 -33.58
CA SER A 116 6.50 -2.22 -34.53
C SER A 116 7.22 -1.04 -33.86
N PRO A 117 8.17 -0.34 -34.52
CA PRO A 117 9.12 0.54 -33.84
C PRO A 117 8.65 2.00 -33.75
N ASP A 118 7.39 2.27 -33.36
CA ASP A 118 6.85 3.64 -33.47
C ASP A 118 5.97 4.07 -32.28
N SER A 119 6.48 3.90 -31.06
CA SER A 119 5.90 4.54 -29.87
C SER A 119 6.98 4.87 -28.85
N ARG A 120 7.85 5.82 -29.21
CA ARG A 120 8.60 6.62 -28.24
C ARG A 120 7.85 7.93 -28.03
N GLU A 121 7.91 8.40 -26.79
CA GLU A 121 7.29 9.63 -26.26
C GLU A 121 5.86 9.49 -25.74
N ASN A 122 5.75 8.97 -24.51
CA ASN A 122 4.89 9.66 -23.57
C ASN A 122 5.64 9.75 -22.23
N GLY A 123 6.42 10.83 -22.09
CA GLY A 123 7.12 11.21 -20.86
C GLY A 123 6.14 11.71 -19.81
N GLY A 124 5.18 10.87 -19.41
CA GLY A 124 4.32 11.19 -18.28
C GLY A 124 5.20 11.41 -17.05
N ALA A 125 4.81 12.34 -16.18
CA ALA A 125 5.52 12.56 -14.93
C ALA A 125 5.53 11.27 -14.10
N GLN A 126 6.70 10.88 -13.58
CA GLN A 126 6.79 9.81 -12.61
C GLN A 126 6.06 10.21 -11.32
N LEU A 127 5.28 9.29 -10.74
CA LEU A 127 4.60 9.54 -9.47
C LEU A 127 5.60 9.89 -8.37
N ASN A 128 5.37 11.00 -7.68
CA ASN A 128 6.12 11.45 -6.51
C ASN A 128 5.17 12.11 -5.49
N SER A 129 5.68 12.48 -4.31
CA SER A 129 4.85 13.01 -3.23
C SER A 129 4.26 14.38 -3.54
N ALA A 130 4.93 15.18 -4.36
CA ALA A 130 4.52 16.53 -4.72
C ALA A 130 3.40 16.53 -5.77
N ASN A 131 3.44 15.60 -6.73
CA ASN A 131 2.43 15.50 -7.79
C ASN A 131 1.29 14.52 -7.47
N PHE A 132 1.34 13.80 -6.34
CA PHE A 132 0.33 12.81 -5.99
C PHE A 132 -1.09 13.41 -5.99
N ALA A 133 -1.30 14.51 -5.28
CA ALA A 133 -2.61 15.15 -5.14
C ALA A 133 -3.18 15.59 -6.51
N GLU A 134 -2.33 16.19 -7.33
CA GLU A 134 -2.69 16.66 -8.67
C GLU A 134 -3.07 15.49 -9.59
N LEU A 135 -2.21 14.48 -9.70
CA LEU A 135 -2.44 13.34 -10.58
C LEU A 135 -3.63 12.48 -10.14
N SER A 136 -3.91 12.44 -8.84
CA SER A 136 -5.03 11.69 -8.28
C SER A 136 -6.36 12.46 -8.23
N GLY A 137 -6.34 13.77 -8.45
CA GLY A 137 -7.50 14.65 -8.21
C GLY A 137 -7.93 14.73 -6.75
N ARG A 138 -7.04 14.37 -5.80
CA ARG A 138 -7.30 14.33 -4.35
C ARG A 138 -6.47 15.38 -3.63
N GLU A 139 -7.00 16.59 -3.53
CA GLU A 139 -6.35 17.73 -2.87
C GLU A 139 -6.01 17.44 -1.40
N GLU A 140 -6.76 16.56 -0.73
CA GLU A 140 -6.48 16.17 0.64
C GLU A 140 -5.17 15.37 0.78
N MET A 141 -4.64 14.83 -0.32
CA MET A 141 -3.48 13.93 -0.32
C MET A 141 -2.15 14.67 -0.46
N THR A 142 -1.92 15.60 0.46
CA THR A 142 -0.67 16.36 0.52
C THR A 142 0.53 15.46 0.83
N GLU A 143 1.73 15.90 0.43
CA GLU A 143 2.98 15.24 0.82
C GLU A 143 3.07 15.02 2.33
N SER A 144 2.65 16.02 3.12
CA SER A 144 2.63 15.93 4.58
C SER A 144 1.75 14.77 5.07
N LYS A 145 0.56 14.59 4.50
CA LYS A 145 -0.35 13.49 4.85
C LYS A 145 0.24 12.14 4.48
N LEU A 146 0.83 12.02 3.28
CA LEU A 146 1.49 10.79 2.83
C LEU A 146 2.67 10.42 3.73
N ARG A 147 3.48 11.41 4.12
CA ARG A 147 4.60 11.25 5.05
C ARG A 147 4.15 10.87 6.45
N ILE A 148 3.19 11.59 7.03
CA ILE A 148 2.67 11.29 8.37
C ILE A 148 2.08 9.88 8.42
N SER A 149 1.29 9.49 7.42
CA SER A 149 0.68 8.17 7.37
C SER A 149 1.71 7.05 7.23
N GLN A 150 2.72 7.20 6.36
CA GLN A 150 3.85 6.28 6.24
C GLN A 150 4.56 6.10 7.58
N ASN A 151 4.93 7.22 8.20
CA ASN A 151 5.70 7.23 9.43
C ASN A 151 4.93 6.55 10.57
N ARG A 152 3.64 6.84 10.69
CA ARG A 152 2.76 6.22 11.69
C ARG A 152 2.58 4.72 11.43
N PHE A 153 2.41 4.31 10.17
CA PHE A 153 2.31 2.91 9.80
C PHE A 153 3.61 2.15 10.15
N LEU A 154 4.77 2.69 9.78
CA LEU A 154 6.08 2.09 10.07
C LEU A 154 6.33 2.01 11.57
N LEU A 155 5.97 3.06 12.32
CA LEU A 155 6.06 3.09 13.78
C LEU A 155 5.25 1.96 14.41
N HIS A 156 3.97 1.87 14.05
CA HIS A 156 3.09 0.82 14.56
C HIS A 156 3.61 -0.57 14.19
N ARG A 157 4.01 -0.79 12.93
CA ARG A 157 4.55 -2.08 12.48
C ARG A 157 5.78 -2.49 13.27
N LYS A 158 6.72 -1.57 13.51
CA LYS A 158 7.98 -1.83 14.25
C LYS A 158 7.74 -2.22 15.71
N TYR A 159 6.71 -1.68 16.32
CA TYR A 159 6.40 -1.91 17.73
C TYR A 159 5.44 -3.07 17.95
N ALA A 160 4.48 -3.27 17.05
CA ALA A 160 3.57 -4.42 17.09
C ALA A 160 4.29 -5.74 16.77
N SER A 161 5.32 -5.73 15.91
CA SER A 161 6.08 -6.95 15.58
C SER A 161 6.93 -7.47 16.74
N LYS A 162 7.33 -6.59 17.68
CA LYS A 162 8.08 -7.00 18.87
C LYS A 162 7.24 -7.75 19.91
N VAL A 163 5.91 -7.71 19.79
CA VAL A 163 4.97 -8.43 20.67
C VAL A 163 4.94 -9.92 20.38
N VAL A 164 5.30 -10.36 19.16
CA VAL A 164 5.20 -11.77 18.74
C VAL A 164 6.48 -12.57 19.01
N ASN A 165 7.63 -11.90 19.23
CA ASN A 165 8.93 -12.57 19.42
C ASN A 165 9.46 -12.50 20.86
N GLY A 166 8.58 -12.28 21.84
CA GLY A 166 8.93 -12.27 23.25
C GLY A 166 8.20 -13.38 23.99
N PHE A 167 8.64 -14.64 23.81
CA PHE A 167 8.78 -15.74 24.78
C PHE A 167 9.02 -17.06 24.03
#